data_AF-A0A4V3A383-F1
#
_entry.id   AF-A0A4V3A383-F1
#
_cell.length_a   1.000
_cell.length_b   1.000
_cell.length_c   1.000
_cell.angle_alpha   90.00
_cell.angle_beta   90.00
_cell.angle_gamma   90.00
#
_symmetry.space_group_name_H-M   'P 1'
#
loop_
_entity.id
_entity.type
_entity.pdbx_description
1 polymer ?
#
loop_
_entity_poly.entity_id
_entity_poly.type
_entity_poly.pdbx_seq_one_letter_code
_entity_poly.pdbx_strand_id
1 'polypeptide(L)'
;MVKEVGNIEFTDVVTGKLEKYFIIEIEEETKVQFESFMANHRYWVLEGRDITDFDEYMEPLNDPDYNLKRDFQKYRKQYNFLSPEAISNYRKQLGLNLREAALILAMSFSTLSNIENGLILQSYDQEIKLRDLENPFRIFDKVDKYRTLLEQRALKRNVDIDKLLKKLEDKKLNEEKILDHSSTMKISLDVGIDSVGTTRIDKNGAFTVSDAKAAYILNNEKKVTKGSAPLEKGGETVWENKKKSTLNW
;
A
#
# COMPACT_ATOMS: atom_id res chain seq x y z
N MET A 1 2.81 -28.41 18.52
CA MET A 1 3.06 -28.65 19.96
C MET A 1 2.13 -27.75 20.73
N VAL A 2 1.39 -28.27 21.71
CA VAL A 2 0.49 -27.45 22.54
C VAL A 2 1.31 -26.66 23.56
N LYS A 3 0.96 -25.40 23.76
CA LYS A 3 1.56 -24.54 24.78
C LYS A 3 0.46 -23.85 25.58
N GLU A 4 0.40 -24.07 26.89
CA GLU A 4 -0.39 -23.21 27.77
C GLU A 4 0.24 -21.80 27.83
N VAL A 5 -0.59 -20.76 27.63
CA VAL A 5 -0.17 -19.36 27.60
C VAL A 5 -0.92 -18.46 28.60
N GLY A 6 -1.85 -19.03 29.37
CA GLY A 6 -2.54 -18.34 30.45
C GLY A 6 -3.83 -19.04 30.87
N ASN A 7 -4.63 -18.36 31.69
CA ASN A 7 -5.96 -18.78 32.09
C ASN A 7 -6.93 -17.59 32.04
N ILE A 8 -8.23 -17.89 32.03
CA ILE A 8 -9.31 -16.90 32.07
C ILE A 8 -10.54 -17.46 32.80
N GLU A 9 -11.21 -16.59 33.55
CA GLU A 9 -12.53 -16.89 34.10
C GLU A 9 -13.60 -16.26 33.18
N PHE A 10 -14.62 -17.03 32.80
CA PHE A 10 -15.70 -16.58 31.93
C PHE A 10 -17.05 -17.04 32.50
N THR A 11 -18.03 -16.15 32.53
CA THR A 11 -19.39 -16.48 32.96
C THR A 11 -20.19 -16.96 31.77
N ASP A 12 -20.64 -18.21 31.79
CA ASP A 12 -21.55 -18.75 30.79
C ASP A 12 -22.85 -17.92 30.76
N VAL A 13 -23.17 -17.37 29.58
CA VAL A 13 -24.33 -16.50 29.36
C VAL A 13 -25.67 -17.25 29.41
N VAL A 14 -25.66 -18.58 29.30
CA VAL A 14 -26.84 -19.44 29.35
C VAL A 14 -27.09 -19.95 30.77
N THR A 15 -26.06 -20.46 31.44
CA THR A 15 -26.21 -21.04 32.80
C THR A 15 -25.93 -20.06 33.94
N GLY A 16 -25.30 -18.91 33.67
CA GLY A 16 -24.87 -17.95 34.69
C GLY A 16 -23.71 -18.43 35.56
N LYS A 17 -23.12 -19.59 35.24
CA LYS A 17 -22.03 -20.20 36.01
C LYS A 17 -20.70 -19.54 35.64
N LEU A 18 -19.89 -19.24 36.64
CA LEU A 18 -18.50 -18.86 36.44
C LEU A 18 -17.67 -20.12 36.16
N GLU A 19 -17.01 -20.16 35.01
CA GLU A 19 -16.17 -21.25 34.57
C GLU A 19 -14.73 -20.77 34.31
N LYS A 20 -13.78 -21.69 34.44
CA LYS A 20 -12.35 -21.42 34.30
C LYS A 20 -11.81 -22.16 33.08
N TYR A 21 -10.99 -21.48 32.29
CA TYR A 21 -10.41 -22.02 31.08
C TYR A 21 -8.90 -21.80 31.06
N PHE A 22 -8.15 -22.81 30.62
CA PHE A 22 -6.80 -22.64 30.15
C PHE A 22 -6.82 -22.03 28.75
N ILE A 23 -5.93 -21.07 28.50
CA ILE A 23 -5.68 -20.53 27.18
C ILE A 23 -4.46 -21.26 26.63
N ILE A 24 -4.64 -22.00 25.54
CA ILE A 24 -3.57 -22.68 24.82
C ILE A 24 -3.25 -21.96 23.51
N GLU A 25 -2.00 -22.06 23.07
CA GLU A 25 -1.55 -21.67 21.73
C GLU A 25 -0.93 -22.89 21.04
N ILE A 26 -1.39 -23.16 19.81
CA ILE A 26 -0.92 -24.28 18.96
C ILE A 26 -0.47 -23.72 17.62
N GLU A 27 0.55 -24.33 17.00
CA GLU A 27 0.93 -24.04 15.62
C GLU A 27 0.37 -25.13 14.70
N GLU A 28 -0.46 -24.74 13.73
CA GLU A 28 -1.16 -25.64 12.80
C GLU A 28 -1.22 -25.07 11.38
N GLU A 29 -1.49 -25.91 10.37
CA GLU A 29 -1.64 -25.46 8.99
C GLU A 29 -3.04 -24.89 8.76
N THR A 30 -3.12 -23.59 8.46
CA THR A 30 -4.34 -22.93 8.02
C THR A 30 -4.31 -22.72 6.51
N LYS A 31 -5.49 -22.49 5.92
CA LYS A 31 -5.65 -22.14 4.50
C LYS A 31 -6.51 -20.91 4.33
N VAL A 32 -5.97 -19.90 3.67
CA VAL A 32 -6.66 -18.65 3.35
C VAL A 32 -6.67 -18.46 1.85
N GLN A 33 -7.85 -18.27 1.25
CA GLN A 33 -8.05 -18.33 -0.20
C GLN A 33 -7.55 -19.65 -0.80
N PHE A 34 -6.40 -19.63 -1.49
CA PHE A 34 -5.81 -20.83 -2.10
C PHE A 34 -4.48 -21.23 -1.45
N GLU A 35 -3.96 -20.41 -0.56
CA GLU A 35 -2.63 -20.49 0.04
C GLU A 35 -2.69 -21.10 1.45
N SER A 36 -1.91 -22.15 1.67
CA SER A 36 -1.65 -22.70 3.01
C SER A 36 -0.46 -22.03 3.68
N PHE A 37 -0.50 -21.88 5.00
CA PHE A 37 0.66 -21.53 5.83
C PHE A 37 0.47 -22.04 7.27
N MET A 38 1.57 -22.26 7.99
CA MET A 38 1.48 -22.50 9.43
C MET A 38 1.00 -21.22 10.12
N ALA A 39 0.03 -21.29 11.01
CA ALA A 39 -0.43 -20.20 11.87
C ALA A 39 -0.42 -20.63 13.33
N ASN A 40 -0.25 -19.67 14.24
CA ASN A 40 -0.45 -19.93 15.65
C ASN A 40 -1.90 -19.61 16.00
N HIS A 41 -2.67 -20.61 16.41
CA HIS A 41 -4.04 -20.42 16.87
C HIS A 41 -4.14 -20.51 18.39
N ARG A 42 -5.18 -19.88 18.92
CA ARG A 42 -5.48 -19.82 20.35
C ARG A 42 -6.83 -20.47 20.61
N TYR A 43 -6.86 -21.37 21.57
CA TYR A 43 -8.08 -22.04 22.00
C TYR A 43 -8.22 -21.93 23.52
N TRP A 44 -9.44 -22.09 23.99
CA TRP A 44 -9.79 -22.21 25.40
C TRP A 44 -10.15 -23.67 25.68
N VAL A 45 -9.63 -24.21 26.78
CA VAL A 45 -9.91 -25.57 27.27
C VAL A 45 -10.41 -25.45 28.70
N LEU A 46 -11.57 -26.04 29.01
CA LEU A 46 -12.16 -25.95 30.35
C LEU A 46 -11.23 -26.56 31.41
N GLU A 47 -11.12 -25.92 32.58
CA GLU A 47 -10.29 -26.40 33.69
C GLU A 47 -10.68 -27.83 34.09
N GLY A 48 -9.68 -28.72 34.13
CA GLY A 48 -9.87 -30.15 34.39
C GLY A 48 -10.09 -31.02 33.15
N ARG A 49 -10.09 -30.45 31.93
CA ARG A 49 -10.02 -31.19 30.67
C ARG A 49 -8.58 -31.38 30.19
N ASP A 50 -8.37 -32.32 29.28
CA ASP A 50 -7.04 -32.59 28.71
C ASP A 50 -6.70 -31.53 27.65
N ILE A 51 -5.69 -30.72 27.91
CA ILE A 51 -5.20 -29.69 26.96
C ILE A 51 -4.57 -30.28 25.70
N THR A 52 -4.33 -31.59 25.65
CA THR A 52 -3.80 -32.30 24.47
C THR A 52 -4.89 -32.95 23.61
N ASP A 53 -6.14 -32.97 24.08
CA ASP A 53 -7.29 -33.45 23.32
C ASP A 53 -7.93 -32.31 22.51
N PHE A 54 -7.93 -32.46 21.19
CA PHE A 54 -8.48 -31.48 20.25
C PHE A 54 -10.00 -31.33 20.37
N ASP A 55 -10.72 -32.39 20.80
CA ASP A 55 -12.18 -32.34 20.92
C ASP A 55 -12.65 -31.45 22.10
N GLU A 56 -11.74 -31.07 23.01
CA GLU A 56 -11.98 -30.14 24.13
C GLU A 56 -11.64 -28.68 23.77
N TYR A 57 -11.21 -28.38 22.53
CA TYR A 57 -10.78 -27.05 22.12
C TYR A 57 -11.96 -26.16 21.72
N MET A 58 -12.06 -24.99 22.36
CA MET A 58 -13.04 -23.96 22.04
C MET A 58 -12.37 -22.73 21.44
N GLU A 59 -12.97 -22.12 20.42
CA GLU A 59 -12.62 -20.76 20.01
C GLU A 59 -12.83 -19.78 21.19
N PRO A 60 -12.05 -18.69 21.32
CA PRO A 60 -12.18 -17.75 22.44
C PRO A 60 -13.59 -17.19 22.54
N LEU A 61 -14.32 -17.48 23.62
CA LEU A 61 -15.75 -17.15 23.75
C LEU A 61 -16.05 -15.65 23.70
N ASN A 62 -15.05 -14.81 23.99
CA ASN A 62 -15.13 -13.35 23.91
C ASN A 62 -14.71 -12.75 22.56
N ASP A 63 -14.02 -13.52 21.71
CA ASP A 63 -13.69 -13.17 20.32
C ASP A 63 -13.56 -14.44 19.46
N PRO A 64 -14.68 -15.04 18.99
CA PRO A 64 -14.66 -16.26 18.19
C PRO A 64 -13.95 -16.12 16.84
N ASP A 65 -13.72 -14.89 16.37
CA ASP A 65 -12.98 -14.59 15.13
C ASP A 65 -11.48 -14.38 15.39
N TYR A 66 -10.96 -14.60 16.61
CA TYR A 66 -9.58 -14.30 16.98
C TYR A 66 -8.55 -14.95 16.04
N ASN A 67 -8.71 -16.25 15.78
CA ASN A 67 -7.83 -17.01 14.90
C ASN A 67 -7.95 -16.52 13.45
N LEU A 68 -9.18 -16.36 12.94
CA LEU A 68 -9.45 -15.83 11.60
C LEU A 68 -8.82 -14.45 11.34
N LYS A 69 -8.90 -13.54 12.32
CA LYS A 69 -8.26 -12.21 12.25
C LYS A 69 -6.73 -12.32 12.21
N ARG A 70 -6.15 -13.23 12.99
CA ARG A 70 -4.70 -13.49 13.03
C ARG A 70 -4.20 -14.06 11.71
N ASP A 71 -4.97 -14.95 11.09
CA ASP A 71 -4.71 -15.49 9.76
C ASP A 71 -4.75 -14.43 8.67
N PHE A 72 -5.78 -13.57 8.66
CA PHE A 72 -5.83 -12.46 7.73
C PHE A 72 -4.68 -11.47 7.92
N GLN A 73 -4.19 -11.26 9.16
CA GLN A 73 -2.98 -10.46 9.41
C GLN A 73 -1.71 -11.14 8.90
N LYS A 74 -1.56 -12.46 9.13
CA LYS A 74 -0.40 -13.23 8.68
C LYS A 74 -0.34 -13.30 7.15
N TYR A 75 -1.47 -13.60 6.50
CA TYR A 75 -1.63 -13.55 5.04
C TYR A 75 -1.23 -12.17 4.48
N ARG A 76 -1.79 -11.08 5.05
CA ARG A 76 -1.47 -9.71 4.57
C ARG A 76 0.02 -9.40 4.67
N LYS A 77 0.66 -9.78 5.79
CA LYS A 77 2.11 -9.61 5.97
C LYS A 77 2.93 -10.45 4.99
N GLN A 78 2.54 -11.69 4.76
CA GLN A 78 3.25 -12.64 3.88
C GLN A 78 3.18 -12.23 2.40
N TYR A 79 2.01 -11.76 1.94
CA TYR A 79 1.77 -11.39 0.53
C TYR A 79 1.82 -9.88 0.27
N ASN A 80 2.25 -9.07 1.26
CA ASN A 80 2.34 -7.61 1.19
C ASN A 80 1.03 -6.92 0.76
N PHE A 81 -0.10 -7.38 1.31
CA PHE A 81 -1.39 -6.71 1.16
C PHE A 81 -1.52 -5.60 2.22
N LEU A 82 -2.25 -4.53 1.91
CA LEU A 82 -2.46 -3.44 2.86
C LEU A 82 -3.20 -3.90 4.13
N SER A 83 -2.78 -3.35 5.28
CA SER A 83 -3.48 -3.52 6.54
C SER A 83 -4.78 -2.69 6.57
N PRO A 84 -5.81 -3.10 7.34
CA PRO A 84 -7.04 -2.33 7.53
C PRO A 84 -6.78 -0.87 7.96
N GLU A 85 -5.82 -0.68 8.87
CA GLU A 85 -5.40 0.63 9.34
C GLU A 85 -4.75 1.46 8.24
N ALA A 86 -3.82 0.90 7.45
CA ALA A 86 -3.17 1.60 6.36
C ALA A 86 -4.19 2.10 5.32
N ILE A 87 -5.13 1.24 4.91
CA ILE A 87 -6.24 1.58 4.01
C ILE A 87 -7.04 2.77 4.57
N SER A 88 -7.44 2.69 5.83
CA SER A 88 -8.23 3.74 6.49
C SER A 88 -7.45 5.05 6.57
N ASN A 89 -6.14 4.99 6.82
CA ASN A 89 -5.27 6.16 6.92
C ASN A 89 -5.05 6.83 5.55
N TYR A 90 -4.74 6.07 4.48
CA TYR A 90 -4.64 6.61 3.13
C TYR A 90 -5.96 7.28 2.69
N ARG A 91 -7.11 6.62 2.93
CA ARG A 91 -8.42 7.21 2.66
C ARG A 91 -8.64 8.53 3.41
N LYS A 92 -8.29 8.59 4.70
CA LYS A 92 -8.40 9.81 5.53
C LYS A 92 -7.45 10.91 5.07
N GLN A 93 -6.24 10.59 4.63
CA GLN A 93 -5.26 11.55 4.08
C GLN A 93 -5.76 12.23 2.80
N LEU A 94 -6.58 11.55 2.00
CA LEU A 94 -7.31 12.10 0.85
C LEU A 94 -8.56 12.90 1.26
N GLY A 95 -8.89 12.98 2.56
CA GLY A 95 -10.11 13.60 3.08
C GLY A 95 -11.39 12.83 2.75
N LEU A 96 -11.28 11.62 2.19
CA LEU A 96 -12.41 10.85 1.68
C LEU A 96 -13.19 10.18 2.81
N ASN A 97 -14.52 10.28 2.76
CA ASN A 97 -15.39 9.43 3.57
C ASN A 97 -15.53 8.03 2.93
N LEU A 98 -16.05 7.07 3.70
CA LEU A 98 -16.12 5.67 3.30
C LEU A 98 -17.03 5.43 2.07
N ARG A 99 -18.10 6.22 1.88
CA ARG A 99 -18.97 6.15 0.68
C ARG A 99 -18.30 6.75 -0.55
N GLU A 100 -17.60 7.88 -0.39
CA GLU A 100 -16.83 8.54 -1.46
C GLU A 100 -15.72 7.62 -1.98
N ALA A 101 -14.94 7.02 -1.08
CA ALA A 101 -13.89 6.06 -1.46
C ALA A 101 -14.46 4.80 -2.12
N ALA A 102 -15.53 4.21 -1.57
CA ALA A 102 -16.19 3.04 -2.17
C ALA A 102 -16.79 3.34 -3.56
N LEU A 103 -17.23 4.58 -3.81
CA LEU A 103 -17.65 5.06 -5.14
C LEU A 103 -16.47 5.07 -6.13
N ILE A 104 -15.36 5.72 -5.77
CA ILE A 104 -14.17 5.87 -6.62
C ILE A 104 -13.52 4.51 -6.92
N LEU A 105 -13.33 3.68 -5.89
CA LEU A 105 -12.74 2.34 -6.04
C LEU A 105 -13.68 1.33 -6.73
N ALA A 106 -14.91 1.72 -7.08
CA ALA A 106 -15.95 0.85 -7.63
C ALA A 106 -16.20 -0.40 -6.76
N MET A 107 -16.18 -0.22 -5.43
CA MET A 107 -16.49 -1.25 -4.43
C MET A 107 -17.88 -1.02 -3.82
N SER A 108 -18.35 -1.94 -2.99
CA SER A 108 -19.53 -1.69 -2.14
C SER A 108 -19.08 -0.99 -0.84
N PHE A 109 -19.98 -0.22 -0.23
CA PHE A 109 -19.72 0.44 1.05
C PHE A 109 -19.43 -0.58 2.17
N SER A 110 -20.23 -1.65 2.27
CA SER A 110 -20.06 -2.70 3.28
C SER A 110 -18.75 -3.47 3.08
N THR A 111 -18.37 -3.78 1.83
CA THR A 111 -17.09 -4.43 1.54
C THR A 111 -15.91 -3.58 2.02
N LEU A 112 -15.88 -2.28 1.68
CA LEU A 112 -14.79 -1.40 2.12
C LEU A 112 -14.79 -1.22 3.64
N SER A 113 -15.98 -1.10 4.27
CA SER A 113 -16.10 -1.05 5.73
C SER A 113 -15.55 -2.29 6.42
N ASN A 114 -15.89 -3.48 5.92
CA ASN A 114 -15.45 -4.73 6.52
C ASN A 114 -13.93 -4.94 6.34
N ILE A 115 -13.34 -4.47 5.23
CA ILE A 115 -11.90 -4.49 5.02
C ILE A 115 -11.19 -3.51 5.97
N GLU A 116 -11.65 -2.27 6.09
CA GLU A 116 -11.06 -1.26 7.00
C GLU A 116 -11.22 -1.61 8.49
N ASN A 117 -12.25 -2.39 8.84
CA ASN A 117 -12.43 -2.94 10.18
C ASN A 117 -11.73 -4.30 10.39
N GLY A 118 -11.04 -4.84 9.38
CA GLY A 118 -10.34 -6.12 9.45
C GLY A 118 -11.23 -7.37 9.50
N LEU A 119 -12.55 -7.23 9.35
CA LEU A 119 -13.56 -8.29 9.43
C LEU A 119 -13.52 -9.25 8.23
N ILE A 120 -13.02 -8.80 7.08
CA ILE A 120 -12.76 -9.67 5.92
C ILE A 120 -11.36 -9.42 5.37
N LEU A 121 -10.80 -10.43 4.72
CA LEU A 121 -9.65 -10.29 3.85
C LEU A 121 -10.09 -9.72 2.49
N GLN A 122 -9.32 -8.78 1.95
CA GLN A 122 -9.53 -8.29 0.59
C GLN A 122 -9.04 -9.32 -0.45
N SER A 123 -9.76 -9.48 -1.56
CA SER A 123 -9.26 -10.25 -2.71
C SER A 123 -8.15 -9.50 -3.44
N TYR A 124 -7.39 -10.19 -4.29
CA TYR A 124 -6.30 -9.55 -5.08
C TYR A 124 -6.78 -8.36 -5.94
N ASP A 125 -7.93 -8.49 -6.61
CA ASP A 125 -8.56 -7.39 -7.35
C ASP A 125 -8.97 -6.19 -6.47
N GLN A 126 -9.28 -6.44 -5.20
CA GLN A 126 -9.60 -5.40 -4.23
C GLN A 126 -8.31 -4.75 -3.73
N GLU A 127 -7.27 -5.53 -3.42
CA GLU A 127 -5.93 -5.01 -3.06
C GLU A 127 -5.39 -4.05 -4.14
N ILE A 128 -5.46 -4.41 -5.43
CA ILE A 128 -5.04 -3.54 -6.54
C ILE A 128 -5.78 -2.19 -6.51
N LYS A 129 -7.09 -2.18 -6.20
CA LYS A 129 -7.89 -0.95 -6.08
C LYS A 129 -7.54 -0.16 -4.82
N LEU A 130 -7.34 -0.85 -3.69
CA LEU A 130 -6.98 -0.21 -2.42
C LEU A 130 -5.61 0.49 -2.51
N ARG A 131 -4.67 -0.05 -3.30
CA ARG A 131 -3.38 0.57 -3.66
C ARG A 131 -3.49 1.84 -4.50
N ASP A 132 -4.67 2.23 -4.99
CA ASP A 132 -4.86 3.57 -5.55
C ASP A 132 -4.91 4.63 -4.44
N LEU A 133 -5.40 4.31 -3.24
CA LEU A 133 -5.48 5.25 -2.12
C LEU A 133 -4.08 5.71 -1.64
N GLU A 134 -3.08 4.83 -1.78
CA GLU A 134 -1.68 5.07 -1.41
C GLU A 134 -1.03 6.17 -2.28
N ASN A 135 -1.55 6.44 -3.48
CA ASN A 135 -1.05 7.48 -4.38
C ASN A 135 -2.20 8.43 -4.83
N PRO A 136 -2.29 9.65 -4.26
CA PRO A 136 -3.33 10.61 -4.60
C PRO A 136 -3.53 10.86 -6.10
N PHE A 137 -2.46 10.88 -6.89
CA PHE A 137 -2.54 11.12 -8.33
C PHE A 137 -3.32 10.03 -9.07
N ARG A 138 -3.26 8.77 -8.63
CA ARG A 138 -4.08 7.69 -9.20
C ARG A 138 -5.57 7.91 -8.96
N ILE A 139 -5.93 8.48 -7.80
CA ILE A 139 -7.32 8.82 -7.47
C ILE A 139 -7.79 9.98 -8.35
N PHE A 140 -6.97 11.02 -8.51
CA PHE A 140 -7.29 12.15 -9.39
C PHE A 140 -7.47 11.69 -10.84
N ASP A 141 -6.50 10.95 -11.41
CA ASP A 141 -6.55 10.43 -12.78
C ASP A 141 -7.79 9.55 -13.02
N LYS A 142 -8.19 8.71 -12.04
CA LYS A 142 -9.41 7.90 -12.15
C LYS A 142 -10.68 8.74 -12.10
N VAL A 143 -10.71 9.79 -11.28
CA VAL A 143 -11.85 10.69 -11.17
C VAL A 143 -12.00 11.53 -12.44
N ASP A 144 -10.90 12.09 -12.95
CA ASP A 144 -10.87 12.84 -14.21
C ASP A 144 -11.29 11.94 -15.39
N LYS A 145 -10.73 10.72 -15.49
CA LYS A 145 -11.03 9.77 -16.59
C LYS A 145 -12.45 9.21 -16.59
N TYR A 146 -13.06 9.00 -15.42
CA TYR A 146 -14.37 8.34 -15.29
C TYR A 146 -15.47 9.23 -14.72
N ARG A 147 -15.26 10.56 -14.75
CA ARG A 147 -16.14 11.59 -14.15
C ARG A 147 -17.64 11.35 -14.38
N THR A 148 -18.08 11.25 -15.64
CA THR A 148 -19.49 11.05 -16.00
C THR A 148 -20.10 9.77 -15.40
N LEU A 149 -19.32 8.69 -15.30
CA LEU A 149 -19.77 7.44 -14.69
C LEU A 149 -19.83 7.54 -13.16
N LEU A 150 -18.92 8.30 -12.54
CA LEU A 150 -18.93 8.58 -11.11
C LEU A 150 -20.12 9.46 -10.73
N GLU A 151 -20.42 10.50 -11.49
CA GLU A 151 -21.61 11.36 -11.34
C GLU A 151 -22.91 10.52 -11.37
N GLN A 152 -23.09 9.67 -12.39
CA GLN A 152 -24.24 8.77 -12.49
C GLN A 152 -24.36 7.76 -11.34
N ARG A 153 -23.22 7.31 -10.79
CA ARG A 153 -23.18 6.36 -9.66
C ARG A 153 -23.34 7.04 -8.30
N ALA A 154 -22.91 8.30 -8.16
CA ALA A 154 -23.04 9.09 -6.95
C ALA A 154 -24.51 9.32 -6.59
N LEU A 155 -25.32 9.70 -7.58
CA LEU A 155 -26.78 9.83 -7.46
C LEU A 155 -27.42 8.55 -6.89
N LYS A 156 -27.04 7.38 -7.42
CA LYS A 156 -27.57 6.06 -6.98
C LYS A 156 -27.05 5.63 -5.61
N ARG A 157 -26.00 6.25 -5.08
CA ARG A 157 -25.32 5.89 -3.82
C ARG A 157 -25.48 6.94 -2.72
N ASN A 158 -26.28 7.99 -2.97
CA ASN A 158 -26.46 9.14 -2.07
C ASN A 158 -25.11 9.77 -1.65
N VAL A 159 -24.26 10.05 -2.66
CA VAL A 159 -22.99 10.77 -2.50
C VAL A 159 -23.11 12.12 -3.17
N ASP A 160 -22.79 13.18 -2.43
CA ASP A 160 -22.65 14.56 -2.94
C ASP A 160 -21.39 14.62 -3.83
N ILE A 161 -21.60 14.61 -5.15
CA ILE A 161 -20.52 14.55 -6.13
C ILE A 161 -19.79 15.88 -6.25
N ASP A 162 -20.48 17.01 -6.19
CA ASP A 162 -19.87 18.34 -6.35
C ASP A 162 -18.92 18.62 -5.17
N LYS A 163 -19.33 18.27 -3.95
CA LYS A 163 -18.47 18.34 -2.76
C LYS A 163 -17.29 17.38 -2.82
N LEU A 164 -17.47 16.18 -3.39
CA LEU A 164 -16.39 15.21 -3.58
C LEU A 164 -15.36 15.72 -4.60
N LEU A 165 -15.81 16.18 -5.76
CA LEU A 165 -14.94 16.70 -6.82
C LEU A 165 -14.15 17.91 -6.34
N LYS A 166 -14.82 18.90 -5.72
CA LYS A 166 -14.14 20.07 -5.13
C LYS A 166 -13.06 19.67 -4.13
N LYS A 167 -13.36 18.72 -3.22
CA LYS A 167 -12.39 18.23 -2.24
C LYS A 167 -11.14 17.63 -2.90
N LEU A 168 -11.33 16.90 -4.00
CA LEU A 168 -10.23 16.29 -4.74
C LEU A 168 -9.44 17.31 -5.56
N GLU A 169 -10.09 18.31 -6.15
CA GLU A 169 -9.45 19.45 -6.82
C GLU A 169 -8.59 20.27 -5.84
N ASP A 170 -9.14 20.64 -4.68
CA ASP A 170 -8.43 21.32 -3.59
C ASP A 170 -7.22 20.49 -3.11
N LYS A 171 -7.37 19.16 -3.02
CA LYS A 171 -6.30 18.23 -2.62
C LYS A 171 -5.23 18.11 -3.70
N LYS A 172 -5.59 17.95 -4.97
CA LYS A 172 -4.68 17.87 -6.13
C LYS A 172 -3.78 19.09 -6.22
N LEU A 173 -4.36 20.29 -6.14
CA LEU A 173 -3.62 21.56 -6.13
C LEU A 173 -2.62 21.67 -4.97
N ASN A 174 -2.92 21.08 -3.81
CA ASN A 174 -2.01 21.08 -2.67
C ASN A 174 -0.86 20.07 -2.83
N GLU A 175 -1.12 18.87 -3.34
CA GLU A 175 -0.05 17.88 -3.64
C GLU A 175 0.90 18.41 -4.73
N GLU A 176 0.37 19.03 -5.79
CA GLU A 176 1.16 19.64 -6.87
C GLU A 176 2.09 20.76 -6.34
N LYS A 177 1.59 21.63 -5.45
CA LYS A 177 2.42 22.66 -4.79
C LYS A 177 3.54 22.05 -3.95
N ILE A 178 3.28 20.96 -3.22
CA ILE A 178 4.30 20.30 -2.39
C ILE A 178 5.43 19.72 -3.27
N LEU A 179 5.09 19.14 -4.41
CA LEU A 179 6.09 18.64 -5.37
C LEU A 179 6.97 19.76 -5.95
N ASP A 180 6.38 20.91 -6.30
CA ASP A 180 7.10 22.07 -6.82
C ASP A 180 8.05 22.69 -5.77
N HIS A 181 7.57 22.85 -4.52
CA HIS A 181 8.39 23.33 -3.41
C HIS A 181 9.51 22.34 -3.01
N SER A 182 9.26 21.03 -3.09
CA SER A 182 10.28 20.01 -2.84
C SER A 182 11.35 19.98 -3.95
N SER A 183 10.93 20.18 -5.20
CA SER A 183 11.84 20.23 -6.35
C SER A 183 12.74 21.45 -6.30
N THR A 184 12.18 22.62 -5.98
CA THR A 184 12.95 23.86 -5.81
C THR A 184 13.91 23.80 -4.62
N MET A 185 13.51 23.24 -3.47
CA MET A 185 14.42 23.03 -2.32
C MET A 185 15.59 22.09 -2.64
N LYS A 186 15.35 20.99 -3.36
CA LYS A 186 16.43 20.08 -3.79
C LYS A 186 17.43 20.78 -4.69
N ILE A 187 16.96 21.57 -5.65
CA ILE A 187 17.83 22.37 -6.52
C ILE A 187 18.65 23.38 -5.69
N SER A 188 18.08 24.02 -4.67
CA SER A 188 18.85 24.92 -3.79
C SER A 188 19.93 24.21 -2.96
N LEU A 189 19.65 22.99 -2.49
CA LEU A 189 20.59 22.15 -1.73
C LEU A 189 21.72 21.59 -2.61
N ASP A 190 21.39 21.06 -3.80
CA ASP A 190 22.39 20.47 -4.72
C ASP A 190 23.26 21.53 -5.41
N VAL A 191 22.80 22.80 -5.50
CA VAL A 191 23.55 23.90 -6.11
C VAL A 191 24.29 24.77 -5.07
N GLY A 192 24.09 24.55 -3.77
CA GLY A 192 24.86 25.20 -2.70
C GLY A 192 24.82 26.73 -2.71
N ILE A 193 23.63 27.32 -2.92
CA ILE A 193 23.47 28.77 -3.10
C ILE A 193 23.42 29.50 -1.74
N ASP A 194 24.56 29.57 -1.07
CA ASP A 194 24.79 30.42 0.10
C ASP A 194 25.14 31.88 -0.32
N SER A 195 24.30 32.50 -1.15
CA SER A 195 24.37 33.97 -1.36
C SER A 195 23.09 34.58 -1.94
N VAL A 196 22.71 35.74 -1.39
CA VAL A 196 21.56 36.53 -1.85
C VAL A 196 21.94 37.27 -3.13
N GLY A 197 21.56 36.71 -4.29
CA GLY A 197 21.71 37.33 -5.60
C GLY A 197 20.39 37.35 -6.36
N THR A 198 19.77 38.53 -6.55
CA THR A 198 18.56 38.66 -7.36
C THR A 198 18.87 38.57 -8.86
N THR A 199 18.62 37.40 -9.45
CA THR A 199 18.71 37.21 -10.90
C THR A 199 17.57 37.98 -11.60
N ARG A 200 17.91 38.78 -12.61
CA ARG A 200 16.94 39.31 -13.58
C ARG A 200 17.17 38.68 -14.95
N ILE A 201 16.10 38.19 -15.55
CA ILE A 201 16.10 37.62 -16.90
C ILE A 201 15.73 38.74 -17.88
N ASP A 202 16.55 38.95 -18.91
CA ASP A 202 16.20 39.87 -20.00
C ASP A 202 15.30 39.20 -21.05
N LYS A 203 14.73 40.00 -21.96
CA LYS A 203 13.74 39.52 -22.94
C LYS A 203 14.31 38.59 -24.01
N ASN A 204 15.63 38.38 -24.03
CA ASN A 204 16.33 37.53 -25.00
C ASN A 204 16.91 36.25 -24.35
N GLY A 205 16.68 36.03 -23.05
CA GLY A 205 17.09 34.82 -22.33
C GLY A 205 18.57 34.76 -21.97
N ALA A 206 19.29 35.89 -22.00
CA ALA A 206 20.69 35.95 -21.60
C ALA A 206 20.82 36.10 -20.08
N PHE A 207 21.61 35.23 -19.44
CA PHE A 207 21.98 35.37 -18.03
C PHE A 207 23.21 36.27 -17.88
N THR A 208 23.06 37.41 -17.20
CA THR A 208 24.19 38.24 -16.77
C THR A 208 24.31 38.20 -15.25
N VAL A 209 25.37 37.57 -14.74
CA VAL A 209 25.77 37.65 -13.34
C VAL A 209 26.72 38.85 -13.19
N SER A 210 26.39 39.81 -12.33
CA SER A 210 27.29 40.92 -12.00
C SER A 210 28.29 40.49 -10.93
N ASP A 211 29.58 40.67 -11.20
CA ASP A 211 30.70 40.10 -10.44
C ASP A 211 30.74 40.39 -8.93
N ALA A 212 31.06 39.34 -8.15
CA ALA A 212 32.21 39.36 -7.25
C ALA A 212 32.66 37.93 -6.82
N LYS A 213 33.81 37.48 -7.34
CA LYS A 213 34.66 36.37 -6.82
C LYS A 213 33.99 35.02 -6.49
N ALA A 214 34.01 34.10 -7.46
CA ALA A 214 34.26 32.67 -7.20
C ALA A 214 34.81 31.97 -8.45
N ALA A 215 36.12 32.03 -8.67
CA ALA A 215 36.80 31.26 -9.70
C ALA A 215 37.59 30.12 -9.07
N TYR A 216 37.02 28.92 -8.96
CA TYR A 216 37.79 27.67 -8.86
C TYR A 216 36.96 26.42 -9.22
N ILE A 217 37.62 25.40 -9.76
CA ILE A 217 37.11 24.05 -10.08
C ILE A 217 36.03 23.94 -11.17
N LEU A 218 36.40 24.28 -12.41
CA LEU A 218 35.84 23.62 -13.60
C LEU A 218 36.96 23.22 -14.57
N ASN A 219 37.94 22.48 -14.02
CA ASN A 219 39.01 21.85 -14.78
C ASN A 219 39.55 20.66 -13.97
N ASN A 220 39.15 19.45 -14.35
CA ASN A 220 40.06 18.31 -14.33
C ASN A 220 39.64 17.25 -15.35
N GLU A 221 40.65 16.82 -16.12
CA GLU A 221 40.74 15.52 -16.80
C GLU A 221 39.85 15.27 -18.04
N LYS A 222 40.27 15.93 -19.14
CA LYS A 222 40.25 15.29 -20.47
C LYS A 222 41.67 15.03 -20.97
N LYS A 223 41.95 13.75 -21.25
CA LYS A 223 43.03 13.17 -22.10
C LYS A 223 44.46 13.08 -21.51
N VAL A 224 44.99 11.85 -21.53
CA VAL A 224 46.30 11.53 -22.13
C VAL A 224 46.18 10.17 -22.88
N THR A 225 47.25 9.60 -23.46
CA THR A 225 47.16 9.11 -24.86
C THR A 225 47.78 7.73 -25.23
N LYS A 226 47.10 7.08 -26.20
CA LYS A 226 47.63 6.15 -27.25
C LYS A 226 48.17 4.76 -26.84
N GLY A 227 47.63 3.73 -27.49
CA GLY A 227 48.22 2.39 -27.69
C GLY A 227 47.85 1.88 -29.10
N SER A 228 48.71 1.06 -29.72
CA SER A 228 48.72 0.80 -31.17
C SER A 228 47.76 -0.31 -31.65
N ALA A 229 47.40 -0.30 -32.94
CA ALA A 229 46.60 -1.33 -33.63
C ALA A 229 47.43 -2.57 -34.04
N PRO A 230 46.82 -3.66 -34.58
CA PRO A 230 46.36 -3.67 -35.98
C PRO A 230 44.98 -4.30 -36.23
N LEU A 231 44.54 -4.25 -37.49
CA LEU A 231 43.25 -4.77 -37.98
C LEU A 231 43.24 -6.29 -38.17
N GLU A 232 42.08 -6.93 -37.93
CA GLU A 232 41.64 -8.11 -38.69
C GLU A 232 40.18 -7.98 -39.15
N LYS A 233 39.79 -8.81 -40.11
CA LYS A 233 38.62 -8.63 -40.99
C LYS A 233 37.50 -9.65 -40.70
N GLY A 234 36.27 -9.20 -40.91
CA GLY A 234 35.18 -10.04 -41.46
C GLY A 234 34.49 -11.00 -40.49
N GLY A 235 33.17 -11.10 -40.62
CA GLY A 235 32.35 -11.99 -39.81
C GLY A 235 30.90 -11.52 -39.73
N GLU A 236 30.13 -11.76 -40.79
CA GLU A 236 28.68 -11.61 -40.75
C GLU A 236 28.08 -12.58 -39.73
N THR A 237 26.99 -12.21 -39.04
CA THR A 237 26.14 -13.21 -38.38
C THR A 237 24.67 -12.75 -38.30
N VAL A 238 23.97 -13.05 -39.39
CA VAL A 238 22.60 -13.56 -39.49
C VAL A 238 21.68 -13.36 -38.27
N TRP A 239 20.60 -12.62 -38.49
CA TRP A 239 19.38 -12.66 -37.66
C TRP A 239 18.65 -14.00 -37.83
N GLU A 240 18.72 -14.89 -36.85
CA GLU A 240 17.91 -16.13 -36.88
C GLU A 240 16.55 -15.93 -36.18
N ASN A 241 15.49 -15.97 -36.97
CA ASN A 241 14.11 -15.67 -36.55
C ASN A 241 13.36 -16.99 -36.27
N LYS A 242 13.24 -17.41 -34.99
CA LYS A 242 12.51 -18.64 -34.61
C LYS A 242 11.12 -18.36 -34.06
N LYS A 243 10.13 -18.63 -34.91
CA LYS A 243 8.68 -18.68 -34.60
C LYS A 243 8.30 -19.97 -33.86
N LYS A 244 7.17 -19.88 -33.14
CA LYS A 244 6.27 -20.96 -32.66
C LYS A 244 6.79 -21.88 -31.53
N SER A 245 6.11 -21.79 -30.39
CA SER A 245 5.47 -22.98 -29.80
C SER A 245 4.12 -22.59 -29.20
N THR A 246 3.06 -23.24 -29.67
CA THR A 246 1.72 -23.19 -29.08
C THR A 246 1.62 -24.24 -27.99
N LEU A 247 1.04 -23.91 -26.84
CA LEU A 247 0.44 -24.90 -25.96
C LEU A 247 -0.84 -24.33 -25.35
N ASN A 248 -1.93 -25.08 -25.54
CA ASN A 248 -3.11 -24.97 -24.71
C ASN A 248 -2.75 -25.47 -23.30
N TRP A 249 -3.32 -24.88 -22.27
CA TRP A 249 -4.39 -25.45 -21.43
C TRP A 249 -4.83 -24.36 -20.43
#